data_AF-A0A0Q8HQQ8-F1
#
_entry.id   AF-A0A0Q8HQQ8-F1
#
_cell.length_a   1.000
_cell.length_b   1.000
_cell.length_c   1.000
_cell.angle_alpha   90.00
_cell.angle_beta   90.00
_cell.angle_gamma   90.00
#
_symmetry.space_group_name_H-M   'P 1'
#
loop_
_entity.id
_entity.type
_entity.pdbx_description
1 polymer ?
#
loop_
_entity_poly.entity_id
_entity_poly.type
_entity_poly.pdbx_seq_one_letter_code
_entity_poly.pdbx_strand_id
1 'polypeptide(L)'
;MKLTWCLDAHSVICPTCGALPMRHCRELSGNLREVTHLDRYRAFTHQRAISEGRAPGRSPGEREEHRAQIRTVDCPTCHVAAHEWCQWRSPRGRRAVHPARTEAYETATTSSTRHPVVSTK
;
A
#
# COMPACT_ATOMS: atom_id res chain seq x y z
N MET A 1 4.77 16.86 -23.19
CA MET A 1 3.53 16.24 -22.65
C MET A 1 3.02 17.11 -21.51
N LYS A 2 1.91 17.85 -21.70
CA LYS A 2 1.27 18.63 -20.64
C LYS A 2 0.56 17.64 -19.73
N LEU A 3 1.12 17.37 -18.56
CA LEU A 3 0.44 16.57 -17.56
C LEU A 3 -0.66 17.45 -16.96
N THR A 4 -1.88 17.26 -17.46
CA THR A 4 -3.11 17.84 -16.92
C THR A 4 -3.41 17.12 -15.60
N TRP A 5 -2.57 17.33 -14.58
CA TRP A 5 -2.80 16.78 -13.25
C TRP A 5 -3.99 17.50 -12.64
N CYS A 6 -5.07 16.73 -12.48
CA CYS A 6 -6.38 17.12 -12.01
C CYS A 6 -6.37 18.19 -10.91
N LEU A 7 -7.15 19.26 -11.12
CA LEU A 7 -7.55 20.24 -10.11
C LEU A 7 -8.05 19.58 -8.80
N ASP A 8 -8.50 18.33 -8.87
CA ASP A 8 -9.03 17.54 -7.76
C ASP A 8 -8.02 17.27 -6.64
N ALA A 9 -6.70 17.26 -6.92
CA ALA A 9 -5.67 17.08 -5.89
C ALA A 9 -5.64 18.24 -4.87
N HIS A 10 -6.27 19.38 -5.17
CA HIS A 10 -6.44 20.46 -4.21
C HIS A 10 -7.50 20.19 -3.15
N SER A 11 -8.25 19.08 -3.21
CA SER A 11 -9.20 18.71 -2.15
C SER A 11 -8.54 18.26 -0.84
N VAL A 12 -7.23 18.02 -0.84
CA VAL A 12 -6.46 17.57 0.34
C VAL A 12 -5.36 18.55 0.72
N ILE A 13 -4.92 18.50 1.98
CA ILE A 13 -3.76 19.26 2.47
C ILE A 13 -2.50 18.74 1.78
N CYS A 14 -1.61 19.62 1.33
CA CYS A 14 -0.31 19.23 0.81
C CYS A 14 0.63 18.83 1.97
N PRO A 15 1.12 17.58 2.03
CA PRO A 15 2.04 17.17 3.08
C PRO A 15 3.43 17.80 2.94
N THR A 16 3.84 18.21 1.74
CA THR A 16 5.16 18.80 1.48
C THR A 16 5.27 20.24 2.00
N CYS A 17 4.24 21.08 1.78
CA CYS A 17 4.31 22.51 2.11
C CYS A 17 3.16 23.01 3.00
N GLY A 18 2.29 22.12 3.48
CA GLY A 18 1.16 22.48 4.32
C GLY A 18 0.04 23.25 3.61
N ALA A 19 0.09 23.40 2.28
CA ALA A 19 -0.93 24.12 1.55
C ALA A 19 -2.32 23.50 1.78
N LEU A 20 -3.25 24.33 2.27
CA LEU A 20 -4.62 23.94 2.59
C LEU A 20 -5.40 23.52 1.33
N PRO A 21 -6.53 22.80 1.49
CA PRO A 21 -7.41 22.50 0.38
C PRO A 21 -7.82 23.76 -0.38
N MET A 22 -8.04 23.64 -1.69
CA MET A 22 -8.36 24.74 -2.61
C MET A 22 -7.27 25.82 -2.74
N ARG A 23 -6.14 25.69 -2.04
CA ARG A 23 -4.96 26.56 -2.22
C ARG A 23 -3.92 25.86 -3.05
N HIS A 24 -3.31 26.57 -4.01
CA HIS A 24 -2.19 26.05 -4.78
C HIS A 24 -0.94 25.88 -3.90
N CYS A 25 -0.12 24.87 -4.18
CA CYS A 25 1.22 24.82 -3.57
C CYS A 25 2.06 25.90 -4.25
N ARG A 26 2.97 26.52 -3.51
CA ARG A 26 3.89 27.51 -4.04
C ARG A 26 5.30 27.09 -3.73
N GLU A 27 6.17 27.19 -4.71
CA GLU A 27 7.61 26.94 -4.57
C GLU A 27 8.39 28.17 -5.03
N LEU A 28 9.50 28.45 -4.34
CA LEU A 28 10.37 29.58 -4.61
C LEU A 28 11.62 29.10 -5.37
N SER A 29 11.45 28.83 -6.66
CA SER A 29 12.53 28.44 -7.57
C SER A 29 12.97 29.66 -8.39
N GLY A 30 13.58 30.65 -7.70
CA GLY A 30 13.95 31.96 -8.23
C GLY A 30 12.79 32.95 -8.31
N ASN A 31 11.63 32.51 -8.80
CA ASN A 31 10.36 33.25 -8.72
C ASN A 31 9.29 32.40 -8.02
N LEU A 32 8.32 33.05 -7.38
CA LEU A 32 7.18 32.35 -6.78
C LEU A 32 6.31 31.75 -7.89
N ARG A 33 6.23 30.42 -7.93
CA ARG A 33 5.42 29.69 -8.94
C ARG A 33 4.42 28.79 -8.25
N GLU A 34 3.26 28.65 -8.87
CA GLU A 34 2.26 27.67 -8.45
C GLU A 34 2.66 26.29 -8.98
N VAL A 35 2.75 25.33 -8.06
CA VAL A 35 3.14 23.94 -8.33
C VAL A 35 2.15 22.99 -7.68
N THR A 36 2.11 21.76 -8.15
CA THR A 36 1.42 20.67 -7.47
C THR A 36 2.47 19.67 -7.02
N HIS A 37 2.75 19.62 -5.72
CA HIS A 37 3.68 18.62 -5.18
C HIS A 37 3.14 17.21 -5.41
N LEU A 38 4.02 16.30 -5.86
CA LEU A 38 3.67 14.90 -6.12
C LEU A 38 3.05 14.24 -4.88
N ASP A 39 3.52 14.59 -3.69
CA ASP A 39 2.99 13.99 -2.45
C ASP A 39 1.58 14.49 -2.13
N ARG A 40 1.17 15.69 -2.58
CA ARG A 40 -0.23 16.11 -2.50
C ARG A 40 -1.11 15.24 -3.39
N TYR A 41 -0.64 14.94 -4.59
CA TYR A 41 -1.34 14.03 -5.49
C TYR A 41 -1.45 12.62 -4.89
N ARG A 42 -0.37 12.09 -4.30
CA ARG A 42 -0.38 10.81 -3.60
C ARG A 42 -1.37 10.78 -2.43
N ALA A 43 -1.36 11.82 -1.60
CA ALA A 43 -2.31 11.97 -0.49
C ALA A 43 -3.77 11.96 -1.00
N PHE A 44 -4.05 12.68 -2.09
CA PHE A 44 -5.37 12.67 -2.72
C PHE A 44 -5.75 11.26 -3.21
N THR A 45 -4.86 10.57 -3.92
CA THR A 45 -5.15 9.20 -4.40
C THR A 45 -5.38 8.22 -3.26
N HIS A 46 -4.65 8.36 -2.16
CA HIS A 46 -4.82 7.54 -0.96
C HIS A 46 -6.17 7.81 -0.28
N GLN A 47 -6.52 9.08 -0.07
CA GLN A 47 -7.79 9.47 0.53
C GLN A 47 -8.99 9.05 -0.34
N ARG A 48 -8.86 9.19 -1.66
CA ARG A 48 -9.88 8.73 -2.61
C ARG A 48 -10.05 7.21 -2.57
N ALA A 49 -8.96 6.44 -2.51
CA ALA A 49 -9.03 4.99 -2.39
C ALA A 49 -9.80 4.56 -1.12
N ILE A 50 -9.49 5.19 0.02
CA ILE A 50 -10.22 4.96 1.29
C ILE A 50 -11.72 5.26 1.13
N SER A 51 -12.08 6.42 0.58
CA SER A 51 -13.48 6.82 0.39
C SER A 51 -14.25 5.91 -0.56
N GLU A 52 -13.59 5.33 -1.56
CA GLU A 52 -14.20 4.38 -2.52
C GLU A 52 -14.25 2.93 -1.97
N GLY A 53 -13.85 2.70 -0.71
CA GLY A 53 -13.77 1.36 -0.12
C GLY A 53 -12.74 0.45 -0.80
N ARG A 54 -11.85 1.01 -1.62
CA ARG A 54 -10.72 0.28 -2.19
C ARG A 54 -9.56 0.39 -1.22
N ALA A 55 -9.09 -0.74 -0.70
CA ALA A 55 -7.84 -0.76 0.04
C ALA A 55 -6.76 -0.07 -0.80
N PRO A 56 -6.05 0.96 -0.28
CA PRO A 56 -5.00 1.63 -1.02
C PRO A 56 -4.03 0.57 -1.53
N GLY A 57 -3.85 0.50 -2.85
CA GLY A 57 -3.01 -0.51 -3.45
C GLY A 57 -1.59 -0.36 -2.92
N ARG A 58 -1.07 -1.38 -2.23
CA ARG A 58 0.31 -1.41 -1.73
C ARG A 58 1.28 -0.96 -2.82
N SER A 59 2.19 -0.05 -2.49
CA SER A 59 3.29 0.36 -3.37
C SER A 59 4.16 -0.84 -3.77
N PRO A 60 4.99 -0.75 -4.82
CA PRO A 60 5.83 -1.87 -5.25
C PRO A 60 6.72 -2.44 -4.13
N GLY A 61 7.32 -1.55 -3.30
CA GLY A 61 8.13 -1.96 -2.15
C GLY A 61 7.31 -2.69 -1.09
N GLU A 62 6.13 -2.18 -0.75
CA GLU A 62 5.22 -2.82 0.21
C GLU A 62 4.68 -4.16 -0.31
N ARG A 63 4.53 -4.35 -1.63
CA ARG A 63 4.15 -5.63 -2.23
C ARG A 63 5.27 -6.66 -2.10
N GLU A 64 6.51 -6.23 -2.26
CA GLU A 64 7.67 -7.11 -2.14
C GLU A 64 7.92 -7.51 -0.69
N GLU A 65 7.87 -6.54 0.24
CA GLU A 65 7.92 -6.81 1.67
C GLU A 65 6.80 -7.75 2.11
N HIS A 66 5.56 -7.49 1.67
CA HIS A 66 4.43 -8.38 1.98
C HIS A 66 4.65 -9.80 1.44
N ARG A 67 5.20 -9.95 0.23
CA ARG A 67 5.55 -11.29 -0.30
C ARG A 67 6.68 -11.95 0.46
N ALA A 68 7.62 -11.18 1.02
CA ALA A 68 8.66 -11.71 1.89
C ALA A 68 8.05 -12.21 3.21
N GLN A 69 7.12 -11.47 3.80
CA GLN A 69 6.40 -11.85 5.02
C GLN A 69 5.53 -13.10 4.80
N ILE A 70 4.76 -13.20 3.72
CA ILE A 70 3.95 -14.41 3.44
C ILE A 70 4.83 -15.67 3.32
N ARG A 71 6.10 -15.52 2.90
CA ARG A 71 7.02 -16.65 2.80
C ARG A 71 7.53 -17.12 4.16
N THR A 72 7.24 -16.47 5.29
CA THR A 72 7.67 -16.96 6.61
C THR A 72 6.80 -18.08 7.17
N VAL A 73 5.68 -18.42 6.53
CA VAL A 73 4.82 -19.56 6.90
C VAL A 73 4.92 -20.67 5.87
N ASP A 74 4.67 -21.92 6.24
CA ASP A 74 4.65 -23.04 5.30
C ASP A 74 3.45 -22.95 4.34
N CYS A 75 3.60 -23.48 3.12
CA CYS A 75 2.49 -23.56 2.19
C CYS A 75 1.67 -24.84 2.42
N PRO A 76 0.38 -24.77 2.80
CA PRO A 76 -0.42 -25.96 3.12
C PRO A 76 -0.75 -26.82 1.89
N THR A 77 -0.68 -26.27 0.68
CA THR A 77 -1.01 -27.00 -0.56
C THR A 77 0.23 -27.61 -1.23
N CYS A 78 1.33 -26.87 -1.25
CA CYS A 78 2.56 -27.34 -1.89
C CYS A 78 3.48 -28.08 -0.91
N HIS A 79 3.18 -28.04 0.39
CA HIS A 79 4.02 -28.55 1.49
C HIS A 79 5.48 -28.06 1.43
N VAL A 80 5.73 -26.89 0.82
CA VAL A 80 7.05 -26.24 0.80
C VAL A 80 7.27 -25.44 2.08
N ALA A 81 8.50 -25.44 2.56
CA ALA A 81 8.87 -24.82 3.82
C ALA A 81 8.84 -23.29 3.75
N ALA A 82 8.85 -22.65 4.92
CA ALA A 82 9.18 -21.24 5.09
C ALA A 82 10.42 -20.85 4.25
N HIS A 83 10.36 -19.68 3.63
CA HIS A 83 11.38 -19.09 2.76
C HIS A 83 11.58 -19.76 1.40
N GLU A 84 11.00 -20.93 1.16
CA GLU A 84 11.02 -21.60 -0.15
C GLU A 84 9.96 -21.06 -1.11
N TRP A 85 10.24 -21.15 -2.41
CA TRP A 85 9.27 -20.80 -3.45
C TRP A 85 8.23 -21.90 -3.64
N CYS A 86 6.96 -21.49 -3.76
CA CYS A 86 5.91 -22.41 -4.15
C CYS A 86 6.21 -22.95 -5.55
N GLN A 87 6.04 -24.26 -5.74
CA GLN A 87 6.19 -24.90 -7.06
C GLN A 87 5.02 -24.56 -8.01
N TRP A 88 3.97 -23.92 -7.48
CA TRP A 88 2.83 -23.48 -8.27
C TRP A 88 3.19 -22.42 -9.30
N ARG A 89 2.65 -22.61 -10.51
CA ARG A 89 2.63 -21.59 -11.55
C ARG A 89 1.29 -20.89 -11.49
N SER A 90 1.33 -19.56 -11.37
CA SER A 90 0.13 -18.75 -11.56
C SER A 90 -0.51 -19.03 -12.93
N PRO A 91 -1.81 -18.75 -13.13
CA PRO A 91 -2.46 -18.89 -14.44
C PRO A 91 -1.77 -18.12 -15.57
N ARG A 92 -0.92 -17.15 -15.23
CA ARG A 92 -0.10 -16.36 -16.17
C ARG A 92 1.33 -16.90 -16.33
N GLY A 93 1.62 -18.12 -15.86
CA GLY A 93 2.91 -18.81 -16.02
C GLY A 93 4.07 -18.26 -15.18
N ARG A 94 3.83 -17.29 -14.29
CA ARG A 94 4.87 -16.70 -13.43
C ARG A 94 4.97 -17.44 -12.10
N ARG A 95 6.19 -17.55 -11.57
CA ARG A 95 6.43 -17.97 -10.17
C ARG A 95 5.76 -16.95 -9.24
N ALA A 96 4.84 -17.44 -8.43
CA ALA A 96 4.04 -16.64 -7.51
C ALA A 96 3.86 -17.41 -6.21
N VAL A 97 3.60 -16.67 -5.14
CA VAL A 97 3.21 -17.27 -3.86
C VAL A 97 1.82 -17.89 -4.04
N HIS A 98 1.64 -19.09 -3.49
CA HIS A 98 0.35 -19.78 -3.55
C HIS A 98 -0.72 -18.98 -2.81
N PRO A 99 -1.94 -18.80 -3.36
CA PRO A 99 -3.02 -18.12 -2.65
C PRO A 99 -3.29 -18.70 -1.26
N ALA A 100 -3.24 -20.03 -1.15
CA ALA A 100 -3.41 -20.75 0.12
C ALA A 100 -2.31 -20.44 1.16
N ARG A 101 -1.10 -20.05 0.73
CA ARG A 101 -0.03 -19.60 1.64
C ARG A 101 -0.29 -18.18 2.13
N THR A 102 -0.78 -17.31 1.24
CA THR A 102 -1.24 -15.97 1.61
C THR A 102 -2.34 -16.03 2.66
N GLU A 103 -3.34 -16.88 2.44
CA GLU A 103 -4.45 -17.09 3.39
C GLU A 103 -3.98 -17.65 4.74
N ALA A 104 -3.03 -18.61 4.72
CA ALA A 104 -2.43 -19.13 5.95
C ALA A 104 -1.67 -18.03 6.74
N TYR A 105 -0.92 -17.17 6.04
CA TYR A 105 -0.25 -16.01 6.64
C TYR A 105 -1.25 -15.00 7.23
N GLU A 106 -2.29 -14.64 6.47
CA GLU A 106 -3.34 -13.72 6.93
C GLU A 106 -4.10 -14.29 8.13
N THR A 107 -4.35 -15.60 8.17
CA THR A 107 -4.98 -16.27 9.31
C THR A 107 -4.08 -16.29 10.54
N ALA A 108 -2.78 -16.60 10.38
CA ALA A 108 -1.82 -16.60 11.48
C ALA A 108 -1.63 -15.19 12.06
N THR A 109 -1.55 -14.17 11.21
CA THR A 109 -1.39 -12.77 11.63
C THR A 109 -2.64 -12.22 12.29
N THR A 110 -3.84 -12.48 11.75
CA THR A 110 -5.09 -12.06 12.39
C THR A 110 -5.39 -12.79 13.70
N SER A 111 -4.95 -14.05 13.84
CA SER A 111 -5.03 -14.81 15.08
C SER A 111 -4.09 -14.27 16.15
N SER A 112 -2.90 -13.82 15.77
CA SER A 112 -1.92 -13.18 16.67
C SER A 112 -2.43 -11.84 17.23
N THR A 113 -3.28 -11.12 16.50
CA THR A 113 -3.91 -9.87 16.97
C THR A 113 -5.07 -10.08 17.95
N ARG A 114 -5.53 -11.33 18.16
CA ARG A 114 -6.60 -11.67 19.13
C ARG A 114 -6.06 -12.27 20.44
N HIS A 115 -4.94 -11.76 20.95
CA HIS A 115 -4.69 -11.93 22.37
C HIS A 115 -5.66 -11.03 23.15
N PRO A 116 -6.61 -11.57 23.94
CA PRO A 116 -7.35 -10.73 24.87
C PRO A 116 -6.31 -10.10 25.79
N VAL A 117 -6.29 -8.77 25.85
CA VAL A 117 -5.55 -8.06 26.89
C VAL A 117 -6.24 -8.48 28.19
N VAL A 118 -5.69 -9.49 28.87
CA VAL A 118 -6.10 -9.85 30.22
C VAL A 118 -5.62 -8.69 31.08
N SER A 119 -6.48 -7.69 31.25
CA SER A 119 -6.37 -6.71 32.32
C SER A 119 -6.43 -7.47 33.63
N THR A 120 -5.26 -7.81 34.17
CA THR A 120 -5.11 -8.24 35.55
C THR A 120 -5.40 -7.02 36.41
N LYS A 121 -6.43 -7.13 37.25
CA LYS A 121 -6.82 -6.14 38.25
C LYS A 121 -6.34 -6.64 39.61
#